data_AF-A0A2E9NJ77-F1
#
_entry.id   AF-A0A2E9NJ77-F1
#
_cell.length_a   1.000
_cell.length_b   1.000
_cell.length_c   1.000
_cell.angle_alpha   90.00
_cell.angle_beta   90.00
_cell.angle_gamma   90.00
#
_symmetry.space_group_name_H-M   'P 1'
#
loop_
_entity.id
_entity.type
_entity.pdbx_description
1 polymer ?
#
loop_
_entity_poly.entity_id
_entity_poly.type
_entity_poly.pdbx_seq_one_letter_code
_entity_poly.pdbx_strand_id
1 'polypeptide(L)'
;MHRPRLTAAALFILAATVAGCSSTPEEQLISQFFRASRMRDNTTLANISMVSFAPTDRGIVQSFDIETISEQARRPMRARSLGQALMEAEATDQEFSDRKQAYQDENLEAIERVLEAESEGEEPSRRADRDIQEAWTQWRTEMAEHARTVSDARAALNEARVVAEGSTFSPAEPIDVTLYEGEIASFTVRILAQVRTPDEQDVEQTLEVTLEQAQLTGDDGTPLDGRWIITAVDEVG
;
A
#
# COMPACT_ATOMS: atom_id res chain seq x y z
N MET A 1 -66.28 -44.29 -21.96
CA MET A 1 -66.09 -43.06 -21.16
C MET A 1 -65.30 -43.41 -19.91
N HIS A 2 -64.30 -42.58 -19.57
CA HIS A 2 -63.51 -42.52 -18.32
C HIS A 2 -62.48 -43.64 -18.00
N ARG A 3 -61.22 -43.34 -18.36
CA ARG A 3 -59.95 -43.68 -17.67
C ARG A 3 -59.88 -42.96 -16.30
N PRO A 4 -58.78 -42.99 -15.49
CA PRO A 4 -57.60 -43.90 -15.37
C PRO A 4 -57.32 -44.26 -13.88
N ARG A 5 -56.24 -45.01 -13.56
CA ARG A 5 -55.23 -44.60 -12.55
C ARG A 5 -53.86 -45.21 -12.89
N LEU A 6 -52.89 -44.34 -13.12
CA LEU A 6 -51.46 -44.63 -13.32
C LEU A 6 -50.77 -44.63 -11.94
N THR A 7 -50.05 -45.70 -11.62
CA THR A 7 -49.20 -45.80 -10.43
C THR A 7 -47.78 -45.31 -10.78
N ALA A 8 -47.36 -44.22 -10.13
CA ALA A 8 -46.01 -43.68 -10.22
C ALA A 8 -45.10 -44.36 -9.19
N ALA A 9 -43.98 -44.93 -9.65
CA ALA A 9 -42.91 -45.43 -8.79
C ALA A 9 -41.90 -44.30 -8.54
N ALA A 10 -41.73 -43.90 -7.27
CA ALA A 10 -40.76 -42.91 -6.85
C ALA A 10 -39.40 -43.60 -6.58
N LEU A 11 -38.38 -43.26 -7.38
CA LEU A 11 -36.99 -43.60 -7.11
C LEU A 11 -36.39 -42.50 -6.21
N PHE A 12 -36.04 -42.85 -4.97
CA PHE A 12 -35.21 -42.03 -4.10
C PHE A 12 -33.74 -42.20 -4.50
N ILE A 13 -33.15 -41.16 -5.11
CA ILE A 13 -31.70 -41.06 -5.31
C ILE A 13 -31.12 -40.39 -4.06
N LEU A 14 -30.39 -41.17 -3.26
CA LEU A 14 -29.63 -40.70 -2.12
C LEU A 14 -28.30 -40.12 -2.62
N ALA A 15 -28.20 -38.79 -2.68
CA ALA A 15 -26.95 -38.10 -3.00
C ALA A 15 -26.07 -38.05 -1.74
N ALA A 16 -24.97 -38.80 -1.74
CA ALA A 16 -23.92 -38.68 -0.75
C ALA A 16 -23.05 -37.47 -1.09
N THR A 17 -23.18 -36.38 -0.33
CA THR A 17 -22.24 -35.25 -0.38
C THR A 17 -20.99 -35.62 0.41
N VAL A 18 -19.90 -35.87 -0.32
CA VAL A 18 -18.56 -35.98 0.28
C VAL A 18 -18.10 -34.56 0.59
N ALA A 19 -18.35 -34.08 1.80
CA ALA A 19 -17.67 -32.90 2.34
C ALA A 19 -16.22 -33.30 2.65
N GLY A 20 -15.32 -33.10 1.69
CA GLY A 20 -13.90 -33.13 1.98
C GLY A 20 -13.55 -31.91 2.83
N CYS A 21 -13.02 -32.13 4.03
CA CYS A 21 -12.48 -31.09 4.90
C CYS A 21 -11.16 -30.53 4.32
N SER A 22 -11.20 -29.91 3.15
CA SER A 22 -10.11 -29.06 2.67
C SER A 22 -10.38 -27.65 3.18
N SER A 23 -9.54 -27.18 4.11
CA SER A 23 -9.51 -25.77 4.55
C SER A 23 -9.42 -24.84 3.34
N THR A 24 -10.14 -23.72 3.32
CA THR A 24 -10.11 -22.81 2.18
C THR A 24 -8.71 -22.17 2.03
N PRO A 25 -8.33 -21.67 0.84
CA PRO A 25 -7.05 -20.98 0.66
C PRO A 25 -6.83 -19.83 1.64
N GLU A 26 -7.90 -19.09 1.97
CA GLU A 26 -7.89 -17.99 2.93
C GLU A 26 -7.57 -18.48 4.34
N GLU A 27 -8.23 -19.56 4.78
CA GLU A 27 -7.99 -20.19 6.08
C GLU A 27 -6.54 -20.66 6.21
N GLN A 28 -5.97 -21.23 5.14
CA GLN A 28 -4.58 -21.69 5.13
C GLN A 28 -3.59 -20.53 5.28
N LEU A 29 -3.80 -19.44 4.55
CA LEU A 29 -2.95 -18.24 4.62
C LEU A 29 -3.02 -17.57 6.00
N ILE A 30 -4.22 -17.38 6.54
CA ILE A 30 -4.44 -16.79 7.86
C ILE A 30 -3.86 -17.68 8.96
N SER A 31 -4.04 -19.00 8.87
CA SER A 31 -3.44 -19.97 9.78
C SER A 31 -1.91 -19.92 9.74
N GLN A 32 -1.32 -19.85 8.54
CA GLN A 32 0.12 -19.73 8.38
C GLN A 32 0.65 -18.44 9.01
N PHE A 33 -0.07 -17.33 8.83
CA PHE A 33 0.27 -16.04 9.42
C PHE A 33 0.28 -16.08 10.95
N PHE A 34 -0.82 -16.50 11.60
CA PHE A 34 -0.85 -16.55 13.06
C PHE A 34 0.14 -17.57 13.64
N ARG A 35 0.36 -18.69 12.95
CA ARG A 35 1.40 -19.65 13.33
C ARG A 35 2.81 -19.03 13.26
N ALA A 36 3.15 -18.38 12.15
CA ALA A 36 4.43 -17.71 11.98
C ALA A 36 4.61 -16.61 13.02
N SER A 37 3.56 -15.85 13.31
CA SER A 37 3.58 -14.78 14.30
C SER A 37 3.81 -15.29 15.73
N ARG A 38 3.12 -16.36 16.13
CA ARG A 38 3.37 -17.06 17.40
C ARG A 38 4.82 -17.53 17.54
N MET A 39 5.41 -18.04 16.46
CA MET A 39 6.79 -18.53 16.45
C MET A 39 7.83 -17.41 16.24
N ARG A 40 7.39 -16.16 16.02
CA ARG A 40 8.25 -15.03 15.61
C ARG A 40 9.10 -15.36 14.38
N ASP A 41 8.53 -16.12 13.45
CA ASP A 41 9.16 -16.47 12.18
C ASP A 41 9.04 -15.30 11.19
N ASN A 42 9.96 -14.35 11.31
CA ASN A 42 10.01 -13.15 10.48
C ASN A 42 10.28 -13.45 9.00
N THR A 43 10.92 -14.58 8.68
CA THR A 43 11.17 -14.98 7.29
C THR A 43 9.87 -15.38 6.60
N THR A 44 9.04 -16.19 7.27
CA THR A 44 7.71 -16.52 6.75
C THR A 44 6.81 -15.29 6.69
N LEU A 45 6.77 -14.48 7.77
CA LEU A 45 5.95 -13.27 7.82
C LEU A 45 6.29 -12.28 6.70
N ALA A 46 7.58 -12.02 6.45
CA ALA A 46 8.01 -11.12 5.37
C ALA A 46 7.55 -11.58 3.98
N ASN A 47 7.26 -12.87 3.80
CA ASN A 47 6.72 -13.39 2.55
C ASN A 47 5.19 -13.28 2.48
N ILE A 48 4.44 -13.36 3.57
CA ILE A 48 2.97 -13.49 3.51
C ILE A 48 2.20 -12.29 4.09
N SER A 49 2.87 -11.34 4.72
CA SER A 49 2.22 -10.20 5.36
C SER A 49 3.06 -8.94 5.40
N MET A 50 2.38 -7.80 5.39
CA MET A 50 2.94 -6.46 5.63
C MET A 50 2.80 -5.99 7.07
N VAL A 51 2.01 -6.71 7.86
CA VAL A 51 1.73 -6.40 9.26
C VAL A 51 2.24 -7.51 10.16
N SER A 52 2.29 -7.22 11.45
CA SER A 52 2.68 -8.20 12.46
C SER A 52 1.58 -8.34 13.51
N PHE A 53 1.49 -9.53 14.11
CA PHE A 53 0.61 -9.81 15.24
C PHE A 53 1.46 -10.22 16.46
N ALA A 54 2.18 -9.25 17.03
CA ALA A 54 3.19 -9.56 18.04
C ALA A 54 2.58 -10.17 19.31
N PRO A 55 3.07 -11.35 19.78
CA PRO A 55 2.54 -11.99 20.99
C PRO A 55 2.61 -11.16 22.26
N THR A 56 3.58 -10.25 22.36
CA THR A 56 3.76 -9.36 23.51
C THR A 56 2.72 -8.25 23.59
N ASP A 57 2.14 -7.89 22.45
CA ASP A 57 1.31 -6.70 22.33
C ASP A 57 -0.16 -7.10 22.12
N ARG A 58 -0.39 -8.13 21.31
CA ARG A 58 -1.73 -8.59 20.88
C ARG A 58 -2.08 -10.00 21.35
N GLY A 59 -1.17 -10.68 22.05
CA GLY A 59 -1.38 -12.07 22.48
C GLY A 59 -1.22 -13.09 21.34
N ILE A 60 -1.69 -14.31 21.57
CA ILE A 60 -1.52 -15.45 20.66
C ILE A 60 -2.89 -15.98 20.25
N VAL A 61 -3.19 -15.92 18.95
CA VAL A 61 -4.34 -16.65 18.39
C VAL A 61 -4.08 -18.15 18.51
N GLN A 62 -4.94 -18.85 19.26
CA GLN A 62 -4.89 -20.29 19.47
C GLN A 62 -5.65 -21.05 18.38
N SER A 63 -6.80 -20.52 18.00
CA SER A 63 -7.68 -21.02 16.94
C SER A 63 -8.57 -19.88 16.45
N PHE A 64 -9.16 -20.04 15.28
CA PHE A 64 -10.18 -19.13 14.78
C PHE A 64 -11.18 -19.87 13.89
N ASP A 65 -12.37 -19.30 13.75
CA ASP A 65 -13.37 -19.70 12.78
C ASP A 65 -13.61 -18.56 11.79
N ILE A 66 -13.75 -18.86 10.50
CA ILE A 66 -14.13 -17.86 9.50
C ILE A 66 -15.64 -17.63 9.60
N GLU A 67 -16.04 -16.39 9.84
CA GLU A 67 -17.45 -16.00 9.87
C GLU A 67 -17.94 -15.57 8.49
N THR A 68 -17.19 -14.67 7.84
CA THR A 68 -17.57 -14.10 6.55
C THR A 68 -16.35 -13.73 5.72
N ILE A 69 -16.48 -13.87 4.40
CA ILE A 69 -15.52 -13.36 3.42
C ILE A 69 -16.26 -12.32 2.58
N SER A 70 -15.70 -11.12 2.46
CA SER A 70 -16.30 -10.05 1.66
C SER A 70 -16.21 -10.36 0.17
N GLU A 71 -16.99 -9.65 -0.64
CA GLU A 71 -16.75 -9.61 -2.08
C GLU A 71 -15.38 -8.99 -2.38
N GLN A 72 -14.78 -9.42 -3.49
CA GLN A 72 -13.50 -8.89 -3.94
C GLN A 72 -13.70 -7.53 -4.61
N ALA A 73 -13.04 -6.51 -4.06
CA ALA A 73 -12.89 -5.20 -4.66
C ALA A 73 -11.62 -5.13 -5.51
N ARG A 74 -11.59 -4.19 -6.46
CA ARG A 74 -10.41 -3.90 -7.29
C ARG A 74 -10.18 -2.39 -7.34
N ARG A 75 -8.91 -2.00 -7.28
CA ARG A 75 -8.48 -0.62 -7.46
C ARG A 75 -7.32 -0.56 -8.46
N PRO A 76 -7.22 0.49 -9.28
CA PRO A 76 -6.12 0.62 -10.23
C PRO A 76 -4.75 0.60 -9.56
N MET A 77 -3.81 -0.07 -10.20
CA MET A 77 -2.39 0.02 -9.85
C MET A 77 -1.84 1.35 -10.37
N ARG A 78 -1.27 2.17 -9.46
CA ARG A 78 -0.89 3.56 -9.79
C ARG A 78 0.62 3.81 -9.83
N ALA A 79 1.47 2.81 -9.54
CA ALA A 79 2.92 3.05 -9.46
C ALA A 79 3.53 3.56 -10.76
N ARG A 80 3.07 3.07 -11.92
CA ARG A 80 3.58 3.55 -13.21
C ARG A 80 3.29 5.03 -13.45
N SER A 81 2.01 5.43 -13.32
CA SER A 81 1.60 6.82 -13.53
C SER A 81 2.21 7.77 -12.49
N LEU A 82 2.33 7.34 -11.24
CA LEU A 82 3.01 8.11 -10.20
C LEU A 82 4.53 8.18 -10.40
N GLY A 83 5.14 7.13 -10.99
CA GLY A 83 6.54 7.13 -11.40
C GLY A 83 6.79 8.18 -12.47
N GLN A 84 5.90 8.28 -13.46
CA GLN A 84 5.94 9.35 -14.47
C GLN A 84 5.76 10.74 -13.86
N ALA A 85 4.81 10.90 -12.93
CA ALA A 85 4.59 12.17 -12.25
C ALA A 85 5.80 12.61 -11.41
N LEU A 86 6.49 11.68 -10.75
CA LEU A 86 7.73 11.98 -10.03
C LEU A 86 8.84 12.44 -10.98
N MET A 87 9.04 11.74 -12.11
CA MET A 87 10.03 12.14 -13.12
C MET A 87 9.76 13.54 -13.66
N GLU A 88 8.49 13.89 -13.92
CA GLU A 88 8.10 15.22 -14.39
C GLU A 88 8.33 16.29 -13.32
N ALA A 89 8.01 15.99 -12.05
CA ALA A 89 8.27 16.89 -10.93
C ALA A 89 9.77 17.16 -10.74
N GLU A 90 10.61 16.13 -10.83
CA GLU A 90 12.07 16.25 -10.74
C GLU A 90 12.64 17.04 -11.93
N ALA A 91 12.14 16.83 -13.15
CA ALA A 91 12.55 17.61 -14.32
C ALA A 91 12.19 19.10 -14.16
N THR A 92 10.98 19.38 -13.67
CA THR A 92 10.52 20.77 -13.44
C THR A 92 11.33 21.46 -12.33
N ASP A 93 11.65 20.75 -11.24
CA ASP A 93 12.52 21.26 -10.17
C ASP A 93 13.95 21.55 -10.66
N GLN A 94 14.48 20.71 -11.55
CA GLN A 94 15.78 20.94 -12.17
C GLN A 94 15.76 22.20 -13.07
N GLU A 95 14.76 22.34 -13.93
CA GLU A 95 14.62 23.54 -14.78
C GLU A 95 14.47 24.82 -13.94
N PHE A 96 13.70 24.75 -12.85
CA PHE A 96 13.60 25.85 -11.88
C PHE A 96 14.95 26.16 -11.23
N SER A 97 15.67 25.14 -10.78
CA SER A 97 16.98 25.28 -10.14
C SER A 97 18.00 25.93 -11.07
N ASP A 98 18.02 25.55 -12.35
CA ASP A 98 18.90 26.14 -13.36
C ASP A 98 18.59 27.62 -13.59
N ARG A 99 17.29 27.97 -13.70
CA ARG A 99 16.85 29.37 -13.84
C ARG A 99 17.21 30.20 -12.60
N LYS A 100 17.03 29.64 -11.41
CA LYS A 100 17.38 30.30 -10.15
C LYS A 100 18.89 30.48 -10.03
N GLN A 101 19.69 29.52 -10.48
CA GLN A 101 21.14 29.63 -10.49
C GLN A 101 21.59 30.75 -11.44
N ALA A 102 21.06 30.79 -12.66
CA ALA A 102 21.36 31.87 -13.61
C ALA A 102 21.00 33.25 -13.03
N TYR A 103 19.84 33.38 -12.39
CA TYR A 103 19.45 34.62 -11.70
C TYR A 103 20.43 34.98 -10.57
N GLN A 104 20.87 34.01 -9.77
CA GLN A 104 21.85 34.25 -8.71
C GLN A 104 23.19 34.72 -9.27
N ASP A 105 23.69 34.07 -10.32
CA ASP A 105 24.95 34.42 -10.94
C ASP A 105 24.93 35.84 -11.53
N GLU A 106 23.83 36.24 -12.15
CA GLU A 106 23.64 37.59 -12.70
C GLU A 106 23.51 38.68 -11.62
N ASN A 107 23.03 38.34 -10.43
CA ASN A 107 22.68 39.30 -9.38
C ASN A 107 23.48 39.11 -8.08
N LEU A 108 24.58 38.35 -8.11
CA LEU A 108 25.31 37.90 -6.91
C LEU A 108 25.62 39.01 -5.92
N GLU A 109 26.27 40.09 -6.38
CA GLU A 109 26.64 41.21 -5.50
C GLU A 109 25.42 41.92 -4.88
N ALA A 110 24.30 41.97 -5.61
CA ALA A 110 23.07 42.57 -5.10
C ALA A 110 22.39 41.67 -4.07
N ILE A 111 22.37 40.36 -4.33
CA ILE A 111 21.87 39.36 -3.40
C ILE A 111 22.69 39.36 -2.11
N GLU A 112 24.03 39.43 -2.19
CA GLU A 112 24.89 39.50 -1.01
C GLU A 112 24.56 40.71 -0.13
N ARG A 113 24.36 41.90 -0.72
CA ARG A 113 23.95 43.10 0.03
C ARG A 113 22.55 42.97 0.64
N VAL A 114 21.62 42.32 -0.06
CA VAL A 114 20.29 42.02 0.47
C VAL A 114 20.39 41.08 1.67
N LEU A 115 21.18 40.01 1.56
CA LEU A 115 21.37 39.04 2.64
C LEU A 115 22.05 39.67 3.86
N GLU A 116 23.03 40.57 3.66
CA GLU A 116 23.66 41.34 4.74
C GLU A 116 22.61 42.19 5.48
N ALA A 117 21.83 43.00 4.76
CA ALA A 117 20.76 43.81 5.34
C ALA A 117 19.71 42.95 6.07
N GLU A 118 19.25 41.84 5.48
CA GLU A 118 18.33 40.89 6.11
C GLU A 118 18.91 40.33 7.43
N SER A 119 20.21 40.02 7.46
CA SER A 119 20.88 39.48 8.65
C SER A 119 21.00 40.49 9.79
N GLU A 120 21.10 41.77 9.46
CA GLU A 120 21.11 42.89 10.41
C GLU A 120 19.67 43.30 10.85
N GLY A 121 18.65 42.71 10.23
CA GLY A 121 17.25 43.05 10.48
C GLY A 121 16.83 44.38 9.85
N GLU A 122 17.57 44.84 8.85
CA GLU A 122 17.36 46.11 8.14
C GLU A 122 16.76 45.89 6.74
N GLU A 123 16.14 46.93 6.18
CA GLU A 123 15.71 46.93 4.78
C GLU A 123 16.84 47.43 3.86
N PRO A 124 16.97 46.89 2.63
CA PRO A 124 17.95 47.40 1.68
C PRO A 124 17.77 48.89 1.39
N SER A 125 18.84 49.66 1.60
CA SER A 125 18.81 51.12 1.45
C SER A 125 18.52 51.56 0.00
N ARG A 126 19.07 50.84 -0.99
CA ARG A 126 18.87 51.13 -2.42
C ARG A 126 17.56 50.56 -2.92
N ARG A 127 16.84 51.31 -3.76
CA ARG A 127 15.63 50.83 -4.43
C ARG A 127 15.88 49.55 -5.25
N ALA A 128 16.97 49.51 -6.02
CA ALA A 128 17.34 48.34 -6.81
C ALA A 128 17.58 47.10 -5.93
N ASP A 129 18.19 47.26 -4.75
CA ASP A 129 18.43 46.15 -3.82
C ASP A 129 17.08 45.66 -3.21
N ARG A 130 16.08 46.54 -3.04
CA ARG A 130 14.72 46.13 -2.63
C ARG A 130 14.00 45.33 -3.71
N ASP A 131 14.11 45.73 -4.97
CA ASP A 131 13.54 44.97 -6.10
C ASP A 131 14.17 43.55 -6.17
N ILE A 132 15.48 43.44 -5.90
CA ILE A 132 16.18 42.14 -5.78
C ILE A 132 15.71 41.35 -4.56
N GLN A 133 15.46 41.99 -3.43
CA GLN A 133 14.94 41.32 -2.23
C GLN A 133 13.56 40.71 -2.46
N GLU A 134 12.66 41.43 -3.13
CA GLU A 134 11.32 40.92 -3.49
C GLU A 134 11.43 39.70 -4.40
N ALA A 135 12.21 39.80 -5.48
CA ALA A 135 12.46 38.69 -6.40
C ALA A 135 13.15 37.50 -5.70
N TRP A 136 14.13 37.74 -4.83
CA TRP A 136 14.81 36.70 -4.07
C TRP A 136 13.87 35.98 -3.11
N THR A 137 12.92 36.71 -2.51
CA THR A 137 11.88 36.11 -1.66
C THR A 137 10.92 35.25 -2.46
N GLN A 138 10.57 35.66 -3.69
CA GLN A 138 9.80 34.82 -4.61
C GLN A 138 10.58 33.54 -4.97
N TRP A 139 11.87 33.64 -5.32
CA TRP A 139 12.72 32.46 -5.59
C TRP A 139 12.84 31.50 -4.41
N ARG A 140 12.85 32.00 -3.15
CA ARG A 140 12.83 31.15 -1.95
C ARG A 140 11.48 30.46 -1.76
N THR A 141 10.38 31.15 -2.08
CA THR A 141 9.02 30.60 -1.97
C THR A 141 8.80 29.50 -3.01
N GLU A 142 9.09 29.78 -4.28
CA GLU A 142 8.96 28.80 -5.37
C GLU A 142 9.85 27.58 -5.13
N MET A 143 11.08 27.77 -4.63
CA MET A 143 11.95 26.66 -4.25
C MET A 143 11.31 25.72 -3.20
N ALA A 144 10.63 26.29 -2.20
CA ALA A 144 9.94 25.48 -1.21
C ALA A 144 8.75 24.72 -1.81
N GLU A 145 8.06 25.30 -2.79
CA GLU A 145 6.95 24.66 -3.52
C GLU A 145 7.42 23.53 -4.43
N HIS A 146 8.50 23.71 -5.18
CA HIS A 146 9.10 22.67 -6.02
C HIS A 146 9.61 21.49 -5.15
N ALA A 147 10.33 21.78 -4.07
CA ALA A 147 10.79 20.76 -3.13
C ALA A 147 9.62 19.97 -2.50
N ARG A 148 8.53 20.66 -2.14
CA ARG A 148 7.30 20.01 -1.66
C ARG A 148 6.69 19.12 -2.74
N THR A 149 6.58 19.60 -3.97
CA THR A 149 6.00 18.85 -5.10
C THR A 149 6.76 17.54 -5.36
N VAL A 150 8.09 17.59 -5.40
CA VAL A 150 8.93 16.37 -5.54
C VAL A 150 8.74 15.43 -4.35
N SER A 151 8.72 15.98 -3.13
CA SER A 151 8.50 15.19 -1.90
C SER A 151 7.15 14.48 -1.92
N ASP A 152 6.07 15.17 -2.26
CA ASP A 152 4.71 14.65 -2.30
C ASP A 152 4.55 13.59 -3.40
N ALA A 153 5.13 13.83 -4.60
CA ALA A 153 5.13 12.85 -5.68
C ALA A 153 5.88 11.56 -5.28
N ARG A 154 7.02 11.69 -4.60
CA ARG A 154 7.79 10.55 -4.10
C ARG A 154 7.04 9.78 -3.01
N ALA A 155 6.39 10.48 -2.09
CA ALA A 155 5.57 9.85 -1.06
C ALA A 155 4.40 9.07 -1.67
N ALA A 156 3.68 9.68 -2.62
CA ALA A 156 2.57 9.03 -3.31
C ALA A 156 3.02 7.78 -4.08
N LEU A 157 4.17 7.86 -4.78
CA LEU A 157 4.74 6.70 -5.46
C LEU A 157 5.10 5.57 -4.48
N ASN A 158 5.75 5.89 -3.37
CA ASN A 158 6.13 4.90 -2.37
C ASN A 158 4.90 4.18 -1.81
N GLU A 159 3.86 4.92 -1.44
CA GLU A 159 2.59 4.35 -0.97
C GLU A 159 1.94 3.43 -2.01
N ALA A 160 1.89 3.87 -3.27
CA ALA A 160 1.26 3.11 -4.34
C ALA A 160 2.00 1.81 -4.70
N ARG A 161 3.31 1.72 -4.41
CA ARG A 161 4.14 0.55 -4.70
C ARG A 161 4.04 -0.55 -3.66
N VAL A 162 3.74 -0.21 -2.40
CA VAL A 162 3.83 -1.13 -1.25
C VAL A 162 3.22 -2.49 -1.55
N VAL A 163 1.90 -2.53 -1.84
CA VAL A 163 1.15 -3.78 -2.08
C VAL A 163 1.68 -4.56 -3.26
N ALA A 164 2.01 -3.89 -4.37
CA ALA A 164 2.55 -4.56 -5.54
C ALA A 164 3.90 -5.22 -5.24
N GLU A 165 4.83 -4.49 -4.64
CA GLU A 165 6.14 -5.03 -4.28
C GLU A 165 6.03 -6.20 -3.31
N GLY A 166 5.20 -6.08 -2.27
CA GLY A 166 5.01 -7.16 -1.31
C GLY A 166 4.39 -8.39 -1.96
N SER A 167 3.37 -8.21 -2.81
CA SER A 167 2.65 -9.29 -3.48
C SER A 167 3.51 -10.00 -4.55
N THR A 168 4.37 -9.26 -5.26
CA THR A 168 5.23 -9.81 -6.32
C THR A 168 6.67 -10.06 -5.86
N PHE A 169 6.99 -9.86 -4.58
CA PHE A 169 8.35 -10.01 -4.07
C PHE A 169 8.90 -11.41 -4.39
N SER A 170 10.02 -11.45 -5.10
CA SER A 170 10.81 -12.64 -5.37
C SER A 170 12.29 -12.29 -5.23
N PRO A 171 13.05 -12.95 -4.34
CA PRO A 171 14.48 -12.68 -4.21
C PRO A 171 15.28 -13.19 -5.41
N ALA A 172 14.74 -14.15 -6.17
CA ALA A 172 15.40 -14.70 -7.36
C ALA A 172 15.18 -13.81 -8.60
N GLU A 173 14.00 -13.20 -8.69
CA GLU A 173 13.57 -12.42 -9.85
C GLU A 173 12.91 -11.12 -9.38
N PRO A 174 13.70 -10.14 -8.90
CA PRO A 174 13.17 -8.84 -8.53
C PRO A 174 12.66 -8.11 -9.77
N ILE A 175 11.53 -7.43 -9.62
CA ILE A 175 10.90 -6.64 -10.68
C ILE A 175 10.77 -5.18 -10.25
N ASP A 176 10.70 -4.29 -11.23
CA ASP A 176 10.27 -2.91 -11.01
C ASP A 176 8.78 -2.78 -11.33
N VAL A 177 7.95 -2.68 -10.30
CA VAL A 177 6.49 -2.57 -10.43
C VAL A 177 6.03 -1.28 -11.13
N THR A 178 6.91 -0.27 -11.28
CA THR A 178 6.59 0.97 -12.02
C THR A 178 6.54 0.76 -13.53
N LEU A 179 6.98 -0.39 -14.03
CA LEU A 179 6.93 -0.76 -15.44
C LEU A 179 5.64 -1.49 -15.83
N TYR A 180 4.74 -1.74 -14.87
CA TYR A 180 3.54 -2.55 -15.07
C TYR A 180 2.27 -1.73 -14.88
N GLU A 181 1.25 -2.10 -15.65
CA GLU A 181 -0.14 -1.70 -15.41
C GLU A 181 -0.87 -2.79 -14.62
N GLY A 182 -2.10 -2.50 -14.17
CA GLY A 182 -2.97 -3.53 -13.60
C GLY A 182 -3.84 -3.03 -12.47
N GLU A 183 -4.22 -3.95 -11.60
CA GLU A 183 -5.12 -3.69 -10.47
C GLU A 183 -4.55 -4.31 -9.18
N ILE A 184 -4.95 -3.75 -8.06
CA ILE A 184 -4.85 -4.40 -6.75
C ILE A 184 -6.22 -4.97 -6.42
N ALA A 185 -6.29 -6.29 -6.29
CA ALA A 185 -7.45 -6.98 -5.78
C ALA A 185 -7.41 -7.01 -4.24
N SER A 186 -8.55 -6.82 -3.59
CA SER A 186 -8.65 -6.78 -2.14
C SER A 186 -9.95 -7.41 -1.66
N PHE A 187 -9.90 -8.08 -0.50
CA PHE A 187 -11.08 -8.49 0.26
C PHE A 187 -10.73 -8.63 1.74
N THR A 188 -11.75 -8.70 2.58
CA THR A 188 -11.61 -8.90 4.03
C THR A 188 -12.19 -10.24 4.44
N VAL A 189 -11.52 -10.90 5.37
CA VAL A 189 -12.00 -12.10 6.06
C VAL A 189 -12.25 -11.75 7.52
N ARG A 190 -13.51 -11.87 7.94
CA ARG A 190 -13.88 -11.71 9.34
C ARG A 190 -13.79 -13.06 10.04
N ILE A 191 -13.02 -13.10 11.12
CA ILE A 191 -12.77 -14.31 11.90
C ILE A 191 -13.16 -14.08 13.36
N LEU A 192 -13.63 -15.15 14.00
CA LEU A 192 -13.78 -15.22 15.45
C LEU A 192 -12.58 -15.98 16.00
N ALA A 193 -11.68 -15.28 16.69
CA ALA A 193 -10.40 -15.80 17.14
C ALA A 193 -10.39 -16.01 18.66
N GLN A 194 -9.90 -17.17 19.10
CA GLN A 194 -9.58 -17.41 20.51
C GLN A 194 -8.15 -16.96 20.77
N VAL A 195 -8.00 -15.86 21.51
CA VAL A 195 -6.72 -15.19 21.77
C VAL A 195 -6.32 -15.40 23.22
N ARG A 196 -5.11 -15.89 23.43
CA ARG A 196 -4.46 -15.82 24.74
C ARG A 196 -3.73 -14.49 24.86
N THR A 197 -4.22 -13.59 25.69
CA THR A 197 -3.63 -12.26 25.91
C THR A 197 -2.24 -12.35 26.56
N PRO A 198 -1.45 -11.27 26.54
CA PRO A 198 -0.18 -11.20 27.25
C PRO A 198 -0.30 -11.47 28.76
N ASP A 199 -1.46 -11.17 29.35
CA ASP A 199 -1.79 -11.42 30.76
C ASP A 199 -2.31 -12.86 31.02
N GLU A 200 -2.08 -13.76 30.07
CA GLU A 200 -2.45 -15.19 30.12
C GLU A 200 -3.96 -15.46 30.23
N GLN A 201 -4.80 -14.51 29.80
CA GLN A 201 -6.25 -14.70 29.75
C GLN A 201 -6.66 -15.19 28.36
N ASP A 202 -7.53 -16.20 28.31
CA ASP A 202 -8.15 -16.63 27.06
C ASP A 202 -9.41 -15.78 26.82
N VAL A 203 -9.41 -15.01 25.73
CA VAL A 203 -10.51 -14.12 25.31
C VAL A 203 -10.89 -14.42 23.86
N GLU A 204 -12.17 -14.24 23.57
CA GLU A 204 -12.67 -14.31 22.19
C GLU A 204 -12.62 -12.90 21.58
N GLN A 205 -12.01 -12.76 20.40
CA GLN A 205 -11.91 -11.50 19.66
C GLN A 205 -12.40 -11.70 18.22
N THR A 206 -13.18 -10.74 17.75
CA THR A 206 -13.53 -10.66 16.33
C THR A 206 -12.44 -9.87 15.63
N LEU A 207 -11.80 -10.47 14.62
CA LEU A 207 -10.76 -9.82 13.84
C LEU A 207 -11.20 -9.70 12.37
N GLU A 208 -10.89 -8.57 11.74
CA GLU A 208 -10.95 -8.39 10.30
C GLU A 208 -9.54 -8.45 9.71
N VAL A 209 -9.31 -9.41 8.83
CA VAL A 209 -8.04 -9.61 8.14
C VAL A 209 -8.20 -9.14 6.70
N THR A 210 -7.46 -8.11 6.30
CA THR A 210 -7.45 -7.63 4.91
C THR A 210 -6.38 -8.36 4.12
N LEU A 211 -6.79 -8.92 2.99
CA LEU A 211 -5.91 -9.56 2.03
C LEU A 211 -5.87 -8.72 0.76
N GLU A 212 -4.67 -8.54 0.20
CA GLU A 212 -4.47 -7.87 -1.08
C GLU A 212 -3.55 -8.68 -2.00
N GLN A 213 -3.74 -8.52 -3.30
CA GLN A 213 -2.94 -9.14 -4.36
C GLN A 213 -2.77 -8.16 -5.52
N ALA A 214 -1.56 -8.06 -6.06
CA ALA A 214 -1.32 -7.34 -7.30
C ALA A 214 -1.55 -8.25 -8.52
N GLN A 215 -2.33 -7.76 -9.47
CA GLN A 215 -2.61 -8.40 -10.75
C GLN A 215 -2.08 -7.47 -11.84
N LEU A 216 -0.85 -7.73 -12.29
CA LEU A 216 -0.07 -6.82 -13.11
C LEU A 216 0.00 -7.31 -14.56
N THR A 217 0.32 -6.40 -15.48
CA THR A 217 0.51 -6.68 -16.90
C THR A 217 1.66 -5.85 -17.44
N GLY A 218 2.64 -6.52 -18.06
CA GLY A 218 3.78 -5.87 -18.72
C GLY A 218 3.40 -5.24 -20.06
N ASP A 219 4.29 -4.44 -20.64
CA ASP A 219 4.08 -3.79 -21.95
C ASP A 219 3.90 -4.77 -23.11
N ASP A 220 4.47 -5.97 -22.98
CA ASP A 220 4.32 -7.08 -23.93
C ASP A 220 2.99 -7.83 -23.76
N GLY A 221 2.15 -7.42 -22.81
CA GLY A 221 0.89 -8.06 -22.46
C GLY A 221 1.06 -9.29 -21.56
N THR A 222 2.26 -9.59 -21.08
CA THR A 222 2.50 -10.73 -20.20
C THR A 222 1.85 -10.46 -18.83
N PRO A 223 0.93 -11.32 -18.37
CA PRO A 223 0.32 -11.18 -17.06
C PRO A 223 1.32 -11.60 -15.97
N LEU A 224 1.26 -10.90 -14.85
CA LEU A 224 2.01 -11.21 -13.64
C LEU A 224 1.07 -11.08 -12.44
N ASP A 225 0.60 -12.21 -11.94
CA ASP A 225 -0.18 -12.26 -10.72
C ASP A 225 0.75 -12.49 -9.52
N GLY A 226 0.75 -11.54 -8.60
CA GLY A 226 1.40 -11.68 -7.31
C GLY A 226 0.67 -12.69 -6.42
N ARG A 227 1.18 -12.91 -5.21
CA ARG A 227 0.51 -13.73 -4.20
C ARG A 227 -0.42 -12.89 -3.31
N TRP A 228 -1.45 -13.52 -2.75
CA TRP A 228 -2.20 -12.91 -1.67
C TRP A 228 -1.31 -12.71 -0.46
N ILE A 229 -1.38 -11.50 0.11
CA ILE A 229 -0.67 -11.12 1.32
C ILE A 229 -1.64 -10.45 2.30
N ILE A 230 -1.37 -10.58 3.58
CA ILE A 230 -2.15 -9.91 4.63
C ILE A 230 -1.60 -8.50 4.81
N THR A 231 -2.45 -7.49 4.57
CA THR A 231 -2.07 -6.07 4.64
C THR A 231 -2.64 -5.35 5.85
N ALA A 232 -3.67 -5.90 6.50
CA ALA A 232 -4.17 -5.40 7.78
C ALA A 232 -4.78 -6.54 8.63
N VAL A 233 -4.76 -6.34 9.95
CA VAL A 233 -5.46 -7.19 10.94
C VAL A 233 -6.01 -6.28 12.03
N ASP A 234 -7.31 -6.03 12.02
CA ASP A 234 -7.97 -5.11 12.94
C ASP A 234 -8.91 -5.86 13.88
N GLU A 235 -9.01 -5.41 15.12
CA GLU A 235 -10.03 -5.91 16.05
C GLU A 235 -11.32 -5.13 15.85
N VAL A 236 -12.45 -5.83 15.74
CA VAL A 236 -13.75 -5.24 15.42
C VAL A 236 -14.73 -5.54 16.54
N GLY A 237 -15.10 -4.52 17.31
CA GLY A 237 -16.01 -4.65 18.46
C GLY A 237 -15.91 -3.48 19.41
#